data_AF-A0AAW8LIM8-F1
#
_entry.id   AF-A0AAW8LIM8-F1
#
_cell.length_a   1.000
_cell.length_b   1.000
_cell.length_c   1.000
_cell.angle_alpha   90.00
_cell.angle_beta   90.00
_cell.angle_gamma   90.00
#
_symmetry.space_group_name_H-M   'P 1'
#
loop_
_entity.id
_entity.type
_entity.pdbx_description
1 polymer ?
#
loop_
_entity_poly.entity_id
_entity_poly.type
_entity_poly.pdbx_seq_one_letter_code
_entity_poly.pdbx_strand_id
1 'polypeptide(L)'
;MAKFCISFPPPSYQELFDQIKHLKPDFSKLKNLIPVIGLPIPIYIDFSHYSNELSQLVQYWRSMLSVQTLLAMIKPMVSLLGLALDSLLPKIPFLNISILDLIAMDANTVKQMIATALKEHGQAFLSAISAFLPLPIYFGLSIPSFEINAIFKAIYSQAVNSLIEIVTNLIGQVLDKLKLSAILTLPKLPTLKELQNMIMQILKAKAQAIAGELIQDFKDEYAAIVHAVQVLKMDINAIFALIQFPGLPIIKFPSPFFPDFSCLAVELREAMQIFMQSVMTFVIDKIVSFVKSVLSMLGIQFPTICIDLPELPPLLTK
;
A
#
# COMPACT_ATOMS: atom_id res chain seq x y z
N MET A 1 -10.56 -27.15 -1.78
CA MET A 1 -10.13 -25.74 -1.57
C MET A 1 -8.81 -25.42 -2.27
N ALA A 2 -8.85 -24.51 -3.24
CA ALA A 2 -7.65 -23.98 -3.89
C ALA A 2 -7.01 -22.92 -2.99
N LYS A 3 -5.69 -22.99 -2.82
CA LYS A 3 -4.91 -21.97 -2.11
C LYS A 3 -4.26 -21.04 -3.11
N PHE A 4 -4.39 -19.73 -2.88
CA PHE A 4 -3.65 -18.73 -3.61
C PHE A 4 -2.53 -18.19 -2.73
N CYS A 5 -1.30 -18.23 -3.19
CA CYS A 5 -0.12 -17.85 -2.41
C CYS A 5 0.67 -16.75 -3.13
N ILE A 6 1.19 -15.79 -2.37
CA ILE A 6 2.15 -14.80 -2.85
C ILE A 6 3.44 -14.84 -2.03
N SER A 7 4.56 -14.63 -2.70
CA SER A 7 5.92 -14.57 -2.14
C SER A 7 6.71 -13.46 -2.82
N PHE A 8 7.92 -13.13 -2.38
CA PHE A 8 8.75 -12.09 -3.03
C PHE A 8 9.59 -12.63 -4.21
N PRO A 9 9.61 -11.93 -5.36
CA PRO A 9 8.84 -10.72 -5.69
C PRO A 9 7.33 -11.02 -5.83
N PRO A 10 6.44 -10.21 -5.21
CA PRO A 10 5.00 -10.45 -5.35
C PRO A 10 4.54 -10.07 -6.75
N PRO A 11 3.46 -10.70 -7.26
CA PRO A 11 2.80 -10.20 -8.46
C PRO A 11 2.34 -8.75 -8.25
N SER A 12 2.25 -8.01 -9.35
CA SER A 12 1.74 -6.64 -9.36
C SER A 12 0.29 -6.58 -8.87
N TYR A 13 -0.16 -5.40 -8.45
CA TYR A 13 -1.55 -5.19 -8.04
C TYR A 13 -2.54 -5.63 -9.15
N GLN A 14 -2.25 -5.27 -10.40
CA GLN A 14 -3.09 -5.65 -11.54
C GLN A 14 -3.15 -7.17 -11.73
N GLU A 15 -1.99 -7.85 -11.71
CA GLU A 15 -1.94 -9.32 -11.86
C GLU A 15 -2.73 -10.03 -10.76
N LEU A 16 -2.56 -9.61 -9.50
CA LEU A 16 -3.32 -10.19 -8.38
C LEU A 16 -4.81 -9.94 -8.56
N PHE A 17 -5.21 -8.70 -8.83
CA PHE A 17 -6.62 -8.35 -9.04
C PHE A 17 -7.24 -9.17 -10.17
N ASP A 18 -6.56 -9.30 -11.31
CA ASP A 18 -7.03 -10.05 -12.47
C ASP A 18 -7.20 -11.55 -12.19
N GLN A 19 -6.35 -12.13 -11.34
CA GLN A 19 -6.44 -13.53 -10.94
C GLN A 19 -7.65 -13.81 -10.04
N ILE A 20 -8.04 -12.87 -9.18
CA ILE A 20 -9.08 -13.11 -8.16
C ILE A 20 -10.42 -12.44 -8.47
N LYS A 21 -10.51 -11.53 -9.45
CA LYS A 21 -11.74 -10.78 -9.75
C LYS A 21 -12.95 -11.64 -10.08
N HIS A 22 -12.75 -12.82 -10.65
CA HIS A 22 -13.83 -13.73 -11.02
C HIS A 22 -14.32 -14.65 -9.89
N LEU A 23 -13.65 -14.66 -8.75
CA LEU A 23 -13.91 -15.64 -7.69
C LEU A 23 -15.18 -15.36 -6.88
N LYS A 24 -15.64 -14.09 -6.83
CA LYS A 24 -16.79 -13.63 -6.05
C LYS A 24 -16.89 -14.26 -4.64
N PRO A 25 -15.81 -14.28 -3.84
CA PRO A 25 -15.86 -14.83 -2.50
C PRO A 25 -16.85 -14.07 -1.60
N ASP A 26 -17.55 -14.81 -0.74
CA ASP A 26 -18.27 -14.23 0.39
C ASP A 26 -17.27 -13.82 1.48
N PHE A 27 -16.84 -12.55 1.46
CA PHE A 27 -15.84 -12.00 2.38
C PHE A 27 -16.22 -12.16 3.85
N SER A 28 -17.51 -12.25 4.19
CA SER A 28 -17.98 -12.46 5.56
C SER A 28 -17.60 -13.84 6.11
N LYS A 29 -17.38 -14.82 5.22
CA LYS A 29 -16.94 -16.19 5.55
C LYS A 29 -15.42 -16.33 5.62
N LEU A 30 -14.67 -15.29 5.25
CA LEU A 30 -13.23 -15.30 5.20
C LEU A 30 -12.56 -14.93 6.53
N LYS A 31 -13.16 -15.31 7.67
CA LYS A 31 -12.67 -14.95 9.02
C LYS A 31 -11.22 -15.38 9.29
N ASN A 32 -10.74 -16.41 8.59
CA ASN A 32 -9.36 -16.88 8.68
C ASN A 32 -8.35 -15.98 7.94
N LEU A 33 -8.79 -14.99 7.16
CA LEU A 33 -7.90 -14.03 6.49
C LEU A 33 -7.34 -12.98 7.43
N ILE A 34 -8.08 -12.63 8.48
CA ILE A 34 -7.68 -11.60 9.45
C ILE A 34 -6.27 -11.86 9.99
N PRO A 35 -5.95 -13.04 10.56
CA PRO A 35 -4.60 -13.31 11.07
C PRO A 35 -3.54 -13.48 9.96
N VAL A 36 -3.95 -13.69 8.71
CA VAL A 36 -3.02 -14.04 7.61
C VAL A 36 -2.56 -12.80 6.84
N ILE A 37 -3.46 -11.85 6.60
CA ILE A 37 -3.19 -10.65 5.79
C ILE A 37 -3.52 -9.34 6.51
N GLY A 38 -3.97 -9.39 7.78
CA GLY A 38 -4.28 -8.21 8.56
C GLY A 38 -5.48 -7.40 8.06
N LEU A 39 -6.38 -8.05 7.31
CA LEU A 39 -7.59 -7.45 6.75
C LEU A 39 -8.70 -7.40 7.82
N PRO A 40 -9.27 -6.24 8.18
CA PRO A 40 -10.42 -6.19 9.06
C PRO A 40 -11.67 -6.77 8.37
N ILE A 41 -12.49 -7.53 9.12
CA ILE A 41 -13.76 -8.09 8.62
C ILE A 41 -14.90 -7.70 9.57
N PRO A 42 -15.96 -7.04 9.07
CA PRO A 42 -16.15 -6.64 7.68
C PRO A 42 -15.22 -5.47 7.31
N ILE A 43 -14.75 -5.46 6.05
CA ILE A 43 -13.84 -4.41 5.53
C ILE A 43 -14.49 -3.05 5.75
N TYR A 44 -15.76 -2.96 5.39
CA TYR A 44 -16.63 -1.82 5.63
C TYR A 44 -17.81 -2.24 6.51
N ILE A 45 -18.21 -1.38 7.44
CA ILE A 45 -19.21 -1.76 8.47
C ILE A 45 -20.64 -1.72 7.90
N ASP A 46 -20.87 -0.83 6.94
CA ASP A 46 -22.18 -0.33 6.54
C ASP A 46 -22.50 -0.55 5.06
N PHE A 47 -21.56 -1.05 4.26
CA PHE A 47 -21.78 -1.36 2.85
C PHE A 47 -20.90 -2.52 2.38
N SER A 48 -21.26 -3.12 1.24
CA SER A 48 -20.45 -4.14 0.55
C SER A 48 -20.46 -3.82 -0.95
N HIS A 49 -19.26 -3.60 -1.49
CA HIS A 49 -19.02 -3.40 -2.92
C HIS A 49 -17.89 -4.32 -3.33
N TYR A 50 -18.24 -5.36 -4.08
CA TYR A 50 -17.36 -6.49 -4.31
C TYR A 50 -16.00 -6.08 -4.91
N SER A 51 -15.98 -5.25 -5.96
CA SER A 51 -14.70 -4.87 -6.58
C SER A 51 -13.82 -4.00 -5.68
N ASN A 52 -14.43 -3.16 -4.85
CA ASN A 52 -13.71 -2.32 -3.90
C ASN A 52 -13.17 -3.17 -2.73
N GLU A 53 -13.99 -4.06 -2.17
CA GLU A 53 -13.56 -5.02 -1.14
C GLU A 53 -12.42 -5.93 -1.63
N LEU A 54 -12.49 -6.36 -2.91
CA LEU A 54 -11.42 -7.09 -3.56
C LEU A 54 -10.13 -6.26 -3.68
N SER A 55 -10.26 -4.98 -4.05
CA SER A 55 -9.11 -4.06 -4.07
C SER A 55 -8.47 -3.94 -2.69
N GLN A 56 -9.28 -3.81 -1.64
CA GLN A 56 -8.78 -3.78 -0.26
C GLN A 56 -8.05 -5.09 0.07
N LEU A 57 -8.63 -6.24 -0.24
CA LEU A 57 -8.00 -7.55 -0.03
C LEU A 57 -6.58 -7.60 -0.63
N VAL A 58 -6.43 -7.23 -1.91
CA VAL A 58 -5.13 -7.24 -2.61
C VAL A 58 -4.13 -6.30 -1.93
N GLN A 59 -4.58 -5.09 -1.56
CA GLN A 59 -3.72 -4.11 -0.90
C GLN A 59 -3.25 -4.61 0.47
N TYR A 60 -4.15 -5.10 1.33
CA TYR A 60 -3.77 -5.63 2.65
C TYR A 60 -2.81 -6.81 2.55
N TRP A 61 -3.06 -7.72 1.61
CA TRP A 61 -2.21 -8.87 1.38
C TRP A 61 -0.78 -8.49 1.02
N ARG A 62 -0.60 -7.55 0.07
CA ARG A 62 0.73 -7.04 -0.31
C ARG A 62 1.41 -6.28 0.82
N SER A 63 0.66 -5.51 1.61
CA SER A 63 1.19 -4.81 2.79
C SER A 63 1.71 -5.80 3.84
N MET A 64 0.94 -6.83 4.17
CA MET A 64 1.35 -7.84 5.16
C MET A 64 2.58 -8.61 4.68
N LEU A 65 2.62 -9.03 3.40
CA LEU A 65 3.79 -9.70 2.83
C LEU A 65 5.04 -8.81 2.94
N SER A 66 4.90 -7.52 2.63
CA SER A 66 5.99 -6.54 2.72
C SER A 66 6.52 -6.41 4.15
N VAL A 67 5.65 -6.24 5.14
CA VAL A 67 6.03 -6.14 6.56
C VAL A 67 6.74 -7.41 7.02
N GLN A 68 6.17 -8.58 6.77
CA GLN A 68 6.77 -9.85 7.19
C GLN A 68 8.12 -10.11 6.51
N THR A 69 8.26 -9.73 5.24
CA THR A 69 9.51 -9.87 4.48
C THR A 69 10.62 -8.98 5.04
N LEU A 70 10.31 -7.72 5.33
CA LEU A 70 11.27 -6.81 5.95
C LEU A 70 11.67 -7.30 7.34
N LEU A 71 10.72 -7.74 8.18
CA LEU A 71 11.02 -8.30 9.49
C LEU A 71 11.85 -9.59 9.42
N ALA A 72 11.63 -10.44 8.41
CA ALA A 72 12.42 -11.65 8.19
C ALA A 72 13.90 -11.33 7.86
N MET A 73 14.17 -10.20 7.21
CA MET A 73 15.54 -9.70 6.98
C MET A 73 16.12 -9.04 8.23
N ILE A 74 15.34 -8.19 8.90
CA ILE A 74 15.77 -7.41 10.07
C ILE A 74 16.18 -8.33 11.23
N LYS A 75 15.38 -9.35 11.54
CA LYS A 75 15.59 -10.21 12.73
C LYS A 75 17.00 -10.84 12.77
N PRO A 76 17.50 -11.53 11.72
CA PRO A 76 18.86 -12.08 11.74
C PRO A 76 19.95 -11.01 11.76
N MET A 77 19.75 -9.87 11.09
CA MET A 77 20.73 -8.77 11.11
C MET A 77 20.86 -8.15 12.50
N VAL A 78 19.73 -7.92 13.18
CA VAL A 78 19.68 -7.44 14.57
C VAL A 78 20.39 -8.42 15.50
N SER A 79 20.11 -9.73 15.35
CA SER A 79 20.78 -10.77 16.13
C SER A 79 22.30 -10.79 15.91
N LEU A 80 22.75 -10.68 14.66
CA LEU A 80 24.18 -10.64 14.33
C LEU A 80 24.87 -9.42 14.95
N LEU A 81 24.18 -8.28 14.97
CA LEU A 81 24.71 -7.03 15.52
C LEU A 81 24.64 -6.98 17.06
N GLY A 82 23.89 -7.88 17.70
CA GLY A 82 23.68 -7.86 19.15
C GLY A 82 22.74 -6.73 19.61
N LEU A 83 21.84 -6.31 18.73
CA LEU A 83 20.85 -5.26 18.99
C LEU A 83 19.54 -5.85 19.53
N ALA A 84 18.72 -5.03 20.17
CA ALA A 84 17.36 -5.40 20.56
C ALA A 84 16.35 -4.95 19.50
N LEU A 85 15.55 -5.88 18.96
CA LEU A 85 14.58 -5.57 17.90
C LEU A 85 13.58 -4.50 18.34
N ASP A 86 13.01 -4.64 19.54
CA ASP A 86 11.97 -3.74 20.04
C ASP A 86 12.45 -2.29 20.21
N SER A 87 13.75 -2.08 20.44
CA SER A 87 14.32 -0.73 20.51
C SER A 87 14.47 -0.04 19.16
N LEU A 88 14.42 -0.79 18.05
CA LEU A 88 14.57 -0.26 16.70
C LEU A 88 13.24 0.07 16.04
N LEU A 89 12.16 -0.58 16.47
CA LEU A 89 10.85 -0.46 15.82
C LEU A 89 10.12 0.78 16.36
N PRO A 90 9.75 1.75 15.50
CA PRO A 90 9.01 2.92 15.95
C PRO A 90 7.60 2.53 16.38
N LYS A 91 7.05 3.29 17.32
CA LYS A 91 5.64 3.21 17.68
C LYS A 91 4.78 3.96 16.68
N ILE A 92 3.57 3.48 16.47
CA ILE A 92 2.56 4.18 15.67
C ILE A 92 2.03 5.38 16.49
N PRO A 93 2.12 6.61 15.96
CA PRO A 93 1.64 7.82 16.65
C PRO A 93 0.18 7.67 17.10
N PHE A 94 -0.13 8.17 18.31
CA PHE A 94 -1.45 8.13 18.97
C PHE A 94 -2.05 6.76 19.28
N LEU A 95 -1.62 5.68 18.60
CA LEU A 95 -2.05 4.32 18.91
C LEU A 95 -1.18 3.65 19.98
N ASN A 96 0.07 4.13 20.15
CA ASN A 96 1.05 3.63 21.12
C ASN A 96 1.37 2.12 20.99
N ILE A 97 1.13 1.54 19.82
CA ILE A 97 1.49 0.16 19.48
C ILE A 97 2.75 0.14 18.63
N SER A 98 3.55 -0.92 18.74
CA SER A 98 4.69 -1.17 17.85
C SER A 98 4.26 -1.78 16.52
N ILE A 99 5.19 -1.88 15.56
CA ILE A 99 4.94 -2.61 14.31
C ILE A 99 4.72 -4.12 14.55
N LEU A 100 5.32 -4.70 15.60
CA LEU A 100 5.07 -6.10 15.97
C LEU A 100 3.66 -6.29 16.50
N ASP A 101 3.19 -5.36 17.34
CA ASP A 101 1.81 -5.35 17.82
C ASP A 101 0.83 -5.21 16.65
N LEU A 102 1.12 -4.30 15.70
CA LEU A 102 0.28 -4.07 14.53
C LEU A 102 -0.03 -5.35 13.72
N ILE A 103 0.95 -6.26 13.59
CA ILE A 103 0.78 -7.51 12.85
C ILE A 103 0.32 -8.69 13.71
N ALA A 104 0.47 -8.60 15.03
CA ALA A 104 0.08 -9.65 15.96
C ALA A 104 -1.36 -9.48 16.47
N MET A 105 -1.83 -8.24 16.55
CA MET A 105 -3.18 -7.91 17.00
C MET A 105 -4.23 -8.26 15.95
N ASP A 106 -5.44 -8.54 16.42
CA ASP A 106 -6.60 -8.66 15.56
C ASP A 106 -6.87 -7.34 14.81
N ALA A 107 -7.08 -7.42 13.50
CA ALA A 107 -7.20 -6.23 12.64
C ALA A 107 -8.44 -5.38 13.00
N ASN A 108 -9.52 -5.98 13.52
CA ASN A 108 -10.68 -5.22 13.98
C ASN A 108 -10.37 -4.47 15.28
N THR A 109 -9.51 -5.02 16.14
CA THR A 109 -9.01 -4.31 17.32
C THR A 109 -8.24 -3.07 16.92
N VAL A 110 -7.33 -3.18 15.93
CA VAL A 110 -6.58 -2.01 15.42
C VAL A 110 -7.54 -0.98 14.79
N LYS A 111 -8.55 -1.44 14.04
CA LYS A 111 -9.60 -0.57 13.47
C LYS A 111 -10.36 0.21 14.55
N GLN A 112 -10.66 -0.42 15.68
CA GLN A 112 -11.30 0.25 16.83
C GLN A 112 -10.35 1.27 17.47
N MET A 113 -9.07 0.95 17.63
CA MET A 113 -8.08 1.90 18.14
C MET A 113 -7.96 3.14 17.26
N ILE A 114 -7.99 2.97 15.93
CA ILE A 114 -8.01 4.08 14.96
C ILE A 114 -9.26 4.94 15.16
N ALA A 115 -10.43 4.32 15.26
CA ALA A 115 -11.68 5.05 15.47
C ALA A 115 -11.67 5.85 16.79
N THR A 116 -11.13 5.27 17.86
CA THR A 116 -10.94 5.95 19.15
C THR A 116 -9.95 7.11 19.04
N ALA A 117 -8.78 6.90 18.44
CA ALA A 117 -7.78 7.95 18.27
C ALA A 117 -8.29 9.11 17.40
N LEU A 118 -9.08 8.83 16.36
CA LEU A 118 -9.73 9.85 15.55
C LEU A 118 -10.75 10.65 16.36
N LYS A 119 -11.54 9.99 17.21
CA LYS A 119 -12.50 10.65 18.11
C LYS A 119 -11.81 11.52 19.16
N GLU A 120 -10.70 11.06 19.73
CA GLU A 120 -10.01 11.73 20.84
C GLU A 120 -9.06 12.84 20.37
N HIS A 121 -8.42 12.67 19.23
CA HIS A 121 -7.34 13.57 18.78
C HIS A 121 -7.61 14.24 17.42
N GLY A 122 -8.60 13.78 16.66
CA GLY A 122 -9.06 14.40 15.42
C GLY A 122 -7.92 14.76 14.47
N GLN A 123 -7.79 16.05 14.14
CA GLN A 123 -6.81 16.55 13.18
C GLN A 123 -5.36 16.32 13.62
N ALA A 124 -5.05 16.29 14.92
CA ALA A 124 -3.69 16.04 15.38
C ALA A 124 -3.21 14.63 14.99
N PHE A 125 -4.11 13.64 15.09
CA PHE A 125 -3.84 12.28 14.64
C PHE A 125 -3.67 12.21 13.13
N LEU A 126 -4.59 12.82 12.37
CA LEU A 126 -4.51 12.86 10.90
C LEU A 126 -3.23 13.52 10.39
N SER A 127 -2.81 14.63 11.02
CA SER A 127 -1.58 15.34 10.68
C SER A 127 -0.32 14.52 10.96
N ALA A 128 -0.32 13.66 11.99
CA ALA A 128 0.85 12.83 12.29
C ALA A 128 1.08 11.69 11.28
N ILE A 129 0.05 11.32 10.51
CA ILE A 129 0.13 10.29 9.47
C ILE A 129 0.01 10.88 8.05
N SER A 130 -0.04 12.21 7.90
CA SER A 130 -0.33 12.87 6.62
C SER A 130 0.75 12.69 5.55
N ALA A 131 1.95 12.24 5.94
CA ALA A 131 2.98 11.83 4.98
C ALA A 131 2.55 10.60 4.14
N PHE A 132 1.63 9.79 4.66
CA PHE A 132 1.14 8.56 4.05
C PHE A 132 -0.38 8.57 3.81
N LEU A 133 -1.09 9.57 4.34
CA LEU A 133 -2.53 9.76 4.19
C LEU A 133 -2.81 11.09 3.47
N PRO A 134 -3.38 11.07 2.25
CA PRO A 134 -3.75 12.32 1.58
C PRO A 134 -4.89 13.01 2.33
N LEU A 135 -4.80 14.34 2.47
CA LEU A 135 -5.80 15.16 3.14
C LEU A 135 -6.36 16.21 2.15
N PRO A 136 -7.70 16.43 2.09
CA PRO A 136 -8.75 15.67 2.80
C PRO A 136 -8.77 14.20 2.34
N ILE A 137 -9.17 13.27 3.24
CA ILE A 137 -9.11 11.82 2.96
C ILE A 137 -9.91 11.51 1.69
N TYR A 138 -11.13 12.02 1.58
CA TYR A 138 -11.92 12.03 0.35
C TYR A 138 -12.44 13.44 0.09
N PHE A 139 -12.46 13.86 -1.18
CA PHE A 139 -12.94 15.18 -1.56
C PHE A 139 -14.46 15.21 -1.61
N GLY A 140 -15.08 16.12 -0.85
CA GLY A 140 -16.54 16.30 -0.83
C GLY A 140 -17.33 15.12 -0.28
N LEU A 141 -16.65 14.13 0.32
CA LEU A 141 -17.24 12.95 0.93
C LEU A 141 -16.76 12.85 2.37
N SER A 142 -17.69 12.51 3.26
CA SER A 142 -17.33 12.03 4.60
C SER A 142 -18.03 10.69 4.81
N ILE A 143 -17.24 9.63 4.77
CA ILE A 143 -17.73 8.26 4.90
C ILE A 143 -16.84 7.56 5.92
N PRO A 144 -17.22 7.56 7.22
CA PRO A 144 -16.34 7.12 8.29
C PRO A 144 -15.74 5.72 8.09
N SER A 145 -16.48 4.79 7.50
CA SER A 145 -16.00 3.43 7.22
C SER A 145 -14.88 3.40 6.17
N PHE A 146 -14.96 4.22 5.12
CA PHE A 146 -13.87 4.38 4.15
C PHE A 146 -12.68 5.10 4.78
N GLU A 147 -12.93 6.17 5.53
CA GLU A 147 -11.88 6.99 6.15
C GLU A 147 -11.04 6.18 7.13
N ILE A 148 -11.67 5.39 8.00
CA ILE A 148 -10.98 4.49 8.93
C ILE A 148 -10.11 3.48 8.16
N ASN A 149 -10.64 2.91 7.08
CA ASN A 149 -9.89 1.97 6.26
C ASN A 149 -8.70 2.63 5.54
N ALA A 150 -8.87 3.86 5.04
CA ALA A 150 -7.78 4.64 4.45
C ALA A 150 -6.69 4.99 5.47
N ILE A 151 -7.07 5.37 6.69
CA ILE A 151 -6.14 5.62 7.80
C ILE A 151 -5.37 4.34 8.14
N PHE A 152 -6.06 3.20 8.21
CA PHE A 152 -5.41 1.92 8.52
C PHE A 152 -4.37 1.53 7.45
N LYS A 153 -4.68 1.73 6.16
CA LYS A 153 -3.71 1.53 5.06
C LYS A 153 -2.53 2.50 5.12
N ALA A 154 -2.77 3.75 5.53
CA ALA A 154 -1.69 4.73 5.73
C ALA A 154 -0.74 4.30 6.87
N ILE A 155 -1.26 3.73 7.96
CA ILE A 155 -0.45 3.16 9.06
C ILE A 155 0.42 1.99 8.56
N TYR A 156 -0.14 1.08 7.76
CA TYR A 156 0.67 0.02 7.12
C TYR A 156 1.75 0.59 6.19
N SER A 157 1.42 1.61 5.41
CA SER A 157 2.40 2.27 4.52
C SER A 157 3.53 2.93 5.32
N GLN A 158 3.20 3.58 6.43
CA GLN A 158 4.18 4.12 7.38
C GLN A 158 5.07 3.01 7.93
N ALA A 159 4.48 1.91 8.41
CA ALA A 159 5.23 0.78 8.96
C ALA A 159 6.19 0.18 7.93
N VAL A 160 5.73 -0.03 6.69
CA VAL A 160 6.58 -0.52 5.59
C VAL A 160 7.73 0.46 5.31
N ASN A 161 7.46 1.76 5.21
CA ASN A 161 8.51 2.75 4.96
C ASN A 161 9.56 2.77 6.09
N SER A 162 9.13 2.76 7.35
CA SER A 162 10.05 2.70 8.49
C SER A 162 10.89 1.43 8.49
N LEU A 163 10.30 0.28 8.14
CA LEU A 163 11.03 -0.99 8.06
C LEU A 163 12.04 -1.00 6.90
N ILE A 164 11.74 -0.34 5.77
CA ILE A 164 12.70 -0.15 4.67
C ILE A 164 13.92 0.63 5.17
N GLU A 165 13.71 1.75 5.86
CA GLU A 165 14.80 2.56 6.43
C GLU A 165 15.65 1.75 7.42
N ILE A 166 15.00 1.01 8.34
CA ILE A 166 15.66 0.17 9.33
C ILE A 166 16.51 -0.91 8.64
N VAL A 167 15.94 -1.67 7.69
CA VAL A 167 16.68 -2.76 7.03
C VAL A 167 17.84 -2.22 6.21
N THR A 168 17.70 -1.09 5.51
CA THR A 168 18.79 -0.48 4.75
C THR A 168 19.93 -0.05 5.66
N ASN A 169 19.62 0.56 6.81
CA ASN A 169 20.64 0.94 7.80
C ASN A 169 21.32 -0.28 8.43
N LEU A 170 20.57 -1.34 8.72
CA LEU A 170 21.13 -2.59 9.26
C LEU A 170 22.02 -3.30 8.22
N ILE A 171 21.66 -3.29 6.94
CA ILE A 171 22.51 -3.83 5.88
C ILE A 171 23.87 -3.15 5.89
N GLY A 172 23.92 -1.81 5.95
CA GLY A 172 25.20 -1.08 6.05
C GLY A 172 26.05 -1.55 7.24
N GLN A 173 25.45 -1.62 8.43
CA GLN A 173 26.14 -2.08 9.64
C GLN A 173 26.62 -3.53 9.54
N VAL A 174 25.83 -4.42 8.92
CA VAL A 174 26.21 -5.82 8.72
C VAL A 174 27.37 -5.93 7.74
N LEU A 175 27.35 -5.18 6.63
CA LEU A 175 28.46 -5.15 5.67
C LEU A 175 29.74 -4.68 6.36
N ASP A 176 29.67 -3.64 7.19
CA ASP A 176 30.82 -3.13 7.96
C ASP A 176 31.35 -4.13 8.99
N LYS A 177 30.44 -4.86 9.67
CA LYS A 177 30.79 -5.90 10.64
C LYS A 177 31.45 -7.10 9.97
N LEU A 178 30.94 -7.51 8.81
CA LEU A 178 31.44 -8.63 8.03
C LEU A 178 32.60 -8.27 7.09
N LYS A 179 32.98 -6.98 7.01
CA LYS A 179 34.03 -6.47 6.11
C LYS A 179 33.77 -6.81 4.64
N LEU A 180 32.52 -6.69 4.21
CA LEU A 180 32.11 -6.95 2.83
C LEU A 180 32.08 -5.66 2.00
N SER A 181 32.77 -5.66 0.86
CA SER A 181 32.89 -4.51 -0.05
C SER A 181 31.71 -4.38 -1.03
N ALA A 182 30.48 -4.58 -0.56
CA ALA A 182 29.27 -4.47 -1.39
C ALA A 182 28.52 -3.17 -1.08
N ILE A 183 27.76 -2.66 -2.05
CA ILE A 183 26.96 -1.45 -1.90
C ILE A 183 25.53 -1.74 -2.34
N LEU A 184 24.58 -1.48 -1.44
CA LEU A 184 23.16 -1.51 -1.76
C LEU A 184 22.75 -0.15 -2.36
N THR A 185 22.40 -0.16 -3.64
CA THR A 185 21.84 1.02 -4.32
C THR A 185 20.34 0.87 -4.48
N LEU A 186 19.58 1.83 -3.96
CA LEU A 186 18.12 1.87 -4.04
C LEU A 186 17.66 3.12 -4.80
N PRO A 187 16.59 3.03 -5.62
CA PRO A 187 15.95 4.22 -6.16
C PRO A 187 15.29 5.02 -5.01
N LYS A 188 15.24 6.34 -5.17
CA LYS A 188 14.57 7.22 -4.21
C LYS A 188 13.06 6.94 -4.23
N LEU A 189 12.49 6.61 -3.07
CA LEU A 189 11.03 6.54 -2.92
C LEU A 189 10.44 7.96 -3.03
N PRO A 190 9.38 8.15 -3.83
CA PRO A 190 8.67 9.41 -3.85
C PRO A 190 7.88 9.57 -2.56
N THR A 191 7.66 10.83 -2.18
CA THR A 191 6.70 11.21 -1.14
C THR A 191 5.31 11.35 -1.74
N LEU A 192 4.27 11.21 -0.91
CA LEU A 192 2.89 11.44 -1.33
C LEU A 192 2.69 12.85 -1.93
N LYS A 193 3.37 13.85 -1.35
CA LYS A 193 3.33 15.23 -1.84
C LYS A 193 4.00 15.39 -3.22
N GLU A 194 5.13 14.73 -3.46
CA GLU A 194 5.75 14.70 -4.79
C GLU A 194 4.81 14.06 -5.82
N LEU A 195 4.11 12.98 -5.46
CA LEU A 195 3.10 12.36 -6.32
C LEU A 195 1.92 13.33 -6.62
N GLN A 196 1.36 13.97 -5.60
CA GLN A 196 0.28 14.96 -5.78
C GLN A 196 0.71 16.11 -6.70
N ASN A 197 1.90 16.66 -6.48
CA ASN A 197 2.45 17.73 -7.31
C ASN A 197 2.63 17.29 -8.76
N MET A 198 3.13 16.07 -8.98
CA MET A 198 3.33 15.52 -10.33
C MET A 198 2.00 15.34 -11.07
N ILE A 199 0.96 14.85 -10.39
CA ILE A 199 -0.41 14.76 -10.94
C ILE A 199 -0.87 16.14 -11.42
N MET A 200 -0.80 17.16 -10.55
CA MET A 200 -1.23 18.52 -10.90
C MET A 200 -0.45 19.08 -12.10
N GLN A 201 0.88 18.91 -12.12
CA GLN A 201 1.74 19.41 -13.20
C GLN A 201 1.46 18.74 -14.55
N ILE A 202 1.33 17.41 -14.57
CA ILE A 202 1.03 16.65 -15.79
C ILE A 202 -0.29 17.12 -16.39
N LEU A 203 -1.32 17.23 -15.56
CA LEU A 203 -2.66 17.61 -16.02
C LEU A 203 -2.69 19.06 -16.49
N LYS A 204 -1.92 19.94 -15.85
CA LYS A 204 -1.80 21.33 -16.27
C LYS A 204 -1.18 21.41 -17.66
N ALA A 205 -0.06 20.72 -17.87
CA ALA A 205 0.62 20.68 -19.17
C ALA A 205 -0.28 20.09 -20.27
N LYS A 206 -1.01 19.01 -19.98
CA LYS A 206 -1.95 18.41 -20.94
C LYS A 206 -3.10 19.33 -21.29
N ALA A 207 -3.69 19.99 -20.30
CA ALA A 207 -4.78 20.90 -20.51
C ALA A 207 -4.32 22.15 -21.30
N GLN A 208 -3.13 22.70 -21.00
CA GLN A 208 -2.53 23.79 -21.77
C GLN A 208 -2.27 23.41 -23.24
N ALA A 209 -1.77 22.20 -23.48
CA ALA A 209 -1.53 21.70 -24.84
C ALA A 209 -2.81 21.58 -25.67
N ILE A 210 -3.97 21.34 -25.04
CA ILE A 210 -5.27 21.22 -25.71
C ILE A 210 -5.96 22.57 -25.85
N ALA A 211 -5.95 23.40 -24.80
CA ALA A 211 -6.63 24.69 -24.79
C ALA A 211 -5.88 25.80 -25.53
N GLY A 212 -4.56 25.65 -25.76
CA GLY A 212 -3.73 26.68 -26.40
C GLY A 212 -3.48 27.92 -25.53
N GLU A 213 -3.97 27.95 -24.29
CA GLU A 213 -3.85 29.07 -23.35
C GLU A 213 -3.25 28.63 -22.01
N LEU A 214 -2.65 29.60 -21.30
CA LEU A 214 -1.99 29.36 -20.02
C LEU A 214 -3.03 29.14 -18.92
N ILE A 215 -3.28 27.87 -18.59
CA ILE A 215 -4.19 27.50 -17.50
C ILE A 215 -3.56 27.88 -16.16
N GLN A 216 -4.35 28.54 -15.29
CA GLN A 216 -3.98 28.85 -13.91
C GLN A 216 -3.73 27.57 -13.11
N ASP A 217 -3.02 27.66 -11.99
CA ASP A 217 -2.78 26.49 -11.15
C ASP A 217 -4.09 25.91 -10.62
N PHE A 218 -4.21 24.58 -10.67
CA PHE A 218 -5.32 23.89 -10.03
C PHE A 218 -5.26 24.11 -8.52
N LYS A 219 -6.43 24.25 -7.90
CA LYS A 219 -6.55 24.41 -6.46
C LYS A 219 -5.99 23.21 -5.68
N ASP A 220 -6.25 22.01 -6.19
CA ASP A 220 -5.88 20.73 -5.60
C ASP A 220 -5.86 19.62 -6.68
N GLU A 221 -5.39 18.43 -6.31
CA GLU A 221 -5.33 17.28 -7.21
C GLU A 221 -6.70 16.82 -7.70
N TYR A 222 -7.76 17.03 -6.91
CA TYR A 222 -9.11 16.63 -7.31
C TYR A 222 -9.65 17.51 -8.41
N ALA A 223 -9.52 18.83 -8.28
CA ALA A 223 -9.87 19.78 -9.33
C ALA A 223 -9.13 19.46 -10.64
N ALA A 224 -7.85 19.11 -10.54
CA ALA A 224 -7.05 18.71 -11.70
C ALA A 224 -7.61 17.44 -12.37
N ILE A 225 -7.93 16.41 -11.58
CA ILE A 225 -8.44 15.12 -12.06
C ILE A 225 -9.87 15.26 -12.62
N VAL A 226 -10.74 16.05 -12.00
CA VAL A 226 -12.08 16.39 -12.53
C VAL A 226 -11.94 17.01 -13.92
N HIS A 227 -11.03 17.98 -14.07
CA HIS A 227 -10.76 18.58 -15.38
C HIS A 227 -10.25 17.53 -16.38
N ALA A 228 -9.35 16.64 -15.97
CA ALA A 228 -8.83 15.57 -16.83
C ALA A 228 -9.93 14.63 -17.35
N VAL A 229 -10.85 14.20 -16.48
CA VAL A 229 -11.94 13.30 -16.85
C VAL A 229 -12.96 14.02 -17.73
N GLN A 230 -13.35 15.25 -17.36
CA GLN A 230 -14.45 15.95 -18.03
C GLN A 230 -14.02 16.59 -19.35
N VAL A 231 -12.84 17.21 -19.39
CA VAL A 231 -12.35 17.97 -20.55
C VAL A 231 -11.42 17.13 -21.40
N LEU A 232 -10.41 16.50 -20.80
CA LEU A 232 -9.39 15.74 -21.53
C LEU A 232 -9.83 14.30 -21.86
N LYS A 233 -10.98 13.86 -21.33
CA LYS A 233 -11.53 12.50 -21.48
C LYS A 233 -10.53 11.41 -21.08
N MET A 234 -9.67 11.71 -20.10
CA MET A 234 -8.69 10.77 -19.57
C MET A 234 -9.27 10.02 -18.36
N ASP A 235 -9.05 8.71 -18.28
CA ASP A 235 -9.30 7.94 -17.07
C ASP A 235 -8.09 8.00 -16.11
N ILE A 236 -8.27 7.51 -14.87
CA ILE A 236 -7.20 7.50 -13.87
C ILE A 236 -5.96 6.74 -14.36
N ASN A 237 -6.15 5.64 -15.11
CA ASN A 237 -5.04 4.85 -15.63
C ASN A 237 -4.18 5.65 -16.61
N ALA A 238 -4.81 6.40 -17.51
CA ALA A 238 -4.13 7.26 -18.47
C ALA A 238 -3.33 8.37 -17.76
N ILE A 239 -3.80 8.85 -16.61
CA ILE A 239 -3.11 9.88 -15.83
C ILE A 239 -1.88 9.29 -15.13
N PHE A 240 -2.05 8.19 -14.41
CA PHE A 240 -0.94 7.57 -13.68
C PHE A 240 0.08 6.87 -14.58
N ALA A 241 -0.29 6.47 -15.80
CA ALA A 241 0.67 5.97 -16.80
C ALA A 241 1.70 7.03 -17.22
N LEU A 242 1.40 8.32 -17.02
CA LEU A 242 2.31 9.43 -17.30
C LEU A 242 3.23 9.76 -16.12
N ILE A 243 2.96 9.20 -14.94
CA ILE A 243 3.76 9.44 -13.73
C ILE A 243 5.01 8.58 -13.80
N GLN A 244 6.17 9.22 -13.82
CA GLN A 244 7.45 8.55 -13.89
C GLN A 244 8.40 9.12 -12.84
N PHE A 245 8.91 8.22 -12.01
CA PHE A 245 10.01 8.52 -11.09
C PHE A 245 11.26 7.76 -11.56
N PRO A 246 12.43 8.42 -11.66
CA PRO A 246 13.66 7.77 -12.11
C PRO A 246 14.00 6.52 -11.29
N GLY A 247 14.29 5.41 -11.98
CA GLY A 247 14.66 4.14 -11.34
C GLY A 247 13.50 3.35 -10.73
N LEU A 248 12.25 3.81 -10.86
CA LEU A 248 11.04 3.12 -10.41
C LEU A 248 10.20 2.62 -11.59
N PRO A 249 9.43 1.53 -11.41
CA PRO A 249 8.59 0.99 -12.46
C PRO A 249 7.36 1.86 -12.73
N ILE A 250 6.83 1.78 -13.94
CA ILE A 250 5.50 2.32 -14.26
C ILE A 250 4.44 1.43 -13.61
N ILE A 251 3.54 2.04 -12.84
CA ILE A 251 2.46 1.32 -12.17
C ILE A 251 1.22 1.30 -13.06
N LYS A 252 0.65 0.11 -13.23
CA LYS A 252 -0.62 -0.09 -13.95
C LYS A 252 -1.72 -0.47 -12.97
N PHE A 253 -2.94 -0.06 -13.28
CA PHE A 253 -4.13 -0.46 -12.53
C PHE A 253 -5.13 -1.15 -13.46
N PRO A 254 -6.09 -1.92 -12.91
CA PRO A 254 -7.19 -2.50 -13.66
C PRO A 254 -7.98 -1.43 -14.43
N SER A 255 -8.50 -1.82 -15.59
CA SER A 255 -9.44 -1.01 -16.36
C SER A 255 -10.69 -1.84 -16.68
N PRO A 256 -11.89 -1.39 -16.28
CA PRO A 256 -12.17 -0.25 -15.39
C PRO A 256 -11.58 -0.46 -13.99
N PHE A 257 -11.28 0.64 -13.28
CA PHE A 257 -10.60 0.59 -11.97
C PHE A 257 -11.46 -0.11 -10.90
N PHE A 258 -12.76 0.22 -10.87
CA PHE A 258 -13.81 -0.53 -10.19
C PHE A 258 -14.93 -0.83 -11.19
N PRO A 259 -15.19 -2.10 -11.58
CA PRO A 259 -16.18 -2.43 -12.60
C PRO A 259 -17.66 -2.15 -12.23
N ASP A 260 -17.98 -2.16 -10.94
CA ASP A 260 -19.35 -2.05 -10.41
C ASP A 260 -19.58 -0.78 -9.58
N PHE A 261 -18.60 0.13 -9.54
CA PHE A 261 -18.61 1.36 -8.75
C PHE A 261 -17.82 2.43 -9.49
N SER A 262 -18.30 3.67 -9.53
CA SER A 262 -17.49 4.79 -10.02
C SER A 262 -17.69 6.01 -9.14
N CYS A 263 -16.60 6.43 -8.51
CA CYS A 263 -16.55 7.63 -7.70
C CYS A 263 -15.14 8.20 -7.75
N LEU A 264 -14.97 9.27 -8.51
CA LEU A 264 -13.66 9.84 -8.81
C LEU A 264 -12.83 10.17 -7.56
N ALA A 265 -13.47 10.67 -6.50
CA ALA A 265 -12.79 10.97 -5.24
C ALA A 265 -12.23 9.71 -4.57
N VAL A 266 -12.97 8.60 -4.59
CA VAL A 266 -12.52 7.31 -4.05
C VAL A 266 -11.45 6.71 -4.95
N GLU A 267 -11.71 6.66 -6.26
CA GLU A 267 -10.80 6.08 -7.24
C GLU A 267 -9.42 6.76 -7.22
N LEU A 268 -9.38 8.09 -7.16
CA LEU A 268 -8.13 8.85 -7.05
C LEU A 268 -7.33 8.46 -5.81
N ARG A 269 -8.01 8.37 -4.65
CA ARG A 269 -7.36 8.09 -3.37
C ARG A 269 -6.82 6.65 -3.31
N GLU A 270 -7.57 5.70 -3.83
CA GLU A 270 -7.14 4.31 -3.96
C GLU A 270 -5.98 4.16 -4.95
N ALA A 271 -6.02 4.85 -6.10
CA ALA A 271 -4.95 4.83 -7.09
C ALA A 271 -3.63 5.37 -6.50
N MET A 272 -3.68 6.46 -5.73
CA MET A 272 -2.50 7.00 -5.04
C MET A 272 -1.92 6.00 -4.03
N GLN A 273 -2.76 5.32 -3.25
CA GLN A 273 -2.30 4.33 -2.26
C GLN A 273 -1.67 3.10 -2.94
N ILE A 274 -2.32 2.56 -3.98
CA ILE A 274 -1.80 1.44 -4.75
C ILE A 274 -0.47 1.81 -5.44
N PHE A 275 -0.35 3.03 -5.95
CA PHE A 275 0.89 3.54 -6.53
C PHE A 275 2.01 3.52 -5.49
N MET A 276 1.81 4.16 -4.34
CA MET A 276 2.80 4.26 -3.26
C MET A 276 3.21 2.88 -2.74
N GLN A 277 2.25 1.98 -2.55
CA GLN A 277 2.53 0.60 -2.15
C GLN A 277 3.37 -0.13 -3.21
N SER A 278 3.08 0.06 -4.48
CA SER A 278 3.76 -0.66 -5.56
C SER A 278 5.21 -0.20 -5.73
N VAL A 279 5.49 1.10 -5.58
CA VAL A 279 6.89 1.59 -5.60
C VAL A 279 7.67 1.13 -4.36
N MET A 280 7.06 1.11 -3.17
CA MET A 280 7.68 0.54 -1.97
C MET A 280 7.99 -0.95 -2.16
N THR A 281 7.05 -1.71 -2.71
CA THR A 281 7.24 -3.15 -3.00
C THR A 281 8.41 -3.39 -3.94
N PHE A 282 8.57 -2.56 -4.97
CA PHE A 282 9.71 -2.64 -5.88
C PHE A 282 11.05 -2.38 -5.18
N VAL A 283 11.11 -1.40 -4.27
CA VAL A 283 12.31 -1.15 -3.45
C VAL A 283 12.62 -2.34 -2.56
N ILE A 284 11.61 -2.94 -1.92
CA ILE A 284 11.79 -4.14 -1.09
C ILE A 284 12.36 -5.29 -1.93
N ASP A 285 11.87 -5.50 -3.16
CA ASP A 285 12.41 -6.54 -4.04
C ASP A 285 13.91 -6.35 -4.36
N LYS A 286 14.37 -5.09 -4.53
CA LYS A 286 15.80 -4.79 -4.66
C LYS A 286 16.59 -5.14 -3.40
N ILE A 287 16.03 -4.86 -2.22
CA ILE A 287 16.65 -5.23 -0.93
C ILE A 287 16.72 -6.75 -0.79
N VAL A 288 15.63 -7.46 -1.08
CA VAL A 288 15.57 -8.93 -1.05
C VAL A 288 16.62 -9.54 -1.98
N SER A 289 16.73 -9.01 -3.20
CA SER A 289 17.72 -9.46 -4.18
C SER A 289 19.16 -9.25 -3.69
N PHE A 290 19.44 -8.10 -3.05
CA PHE A 290 20.74 -7.83 -2.45
C PHE A 290 21.03 -8.79 -1.28
N VAL A 291 20.07 -8.98 -0.37
CA VAL A 291 20.24 -9.88 0.78
C VAL A 291 20.48 -11.32 0.33
N LYS A 292 19.74 -11.81 -0.68
CA LYS A 292 19.94 -13.16 -1.23
C LYS A 292 21.31 -13.35 -1.89
N SER A 293 21.89 -12.30 -2.45
CA SER A 293 23.17 -12.38 -3.19
C SER A 293 24.38 -12.12 -2.30
N VAL A 294 24.32 -11.09 -1.46
CA VAL A 294 25.46 -10.62 -0.66
C VAL A 294 25.41 -11.15 0.77
N LEU A 295 24.21 -11.27 1.35
CA LEU A 295 24.01 -11.66 2.75
C LEU A 295 23.40 -13.05 2.91
N SER A 296 23.61 -13.93 1.92
CA SER A 296 23.05 -15.29 1.90
C SER A 296 23.48 -16.13 3.11
N MET A 297 24.67 -15.86 3.66
CA MET A 297 25.19 -16.54 4.85
C MET A 297 24.33 -16.31 6.11
N LEU A 298 23.46 -15.29 6.13
CA LEU A 298 22.52 -15.07 7.23
C LEU A 298 21.35 -16.06 7.24
N GLY A 299 21.20 -16.89 6.21
CA GLY A 299 20.16 -17.93 6.15
C GLY A 299 18.74 -17.37 6.16
N ILE A 300 18.54 -16.13 5.69
CA ILE A 300 17.24 -15.46 5.70
C ILE A 300 16.25 -16.21 4.79
N GLN A 301 15.13 -16.62 5.38
CA GLN A 301 14.00 -17.21 4.67
C GLN A 301 12.90 -16.18 4.49
N PHE A 302 12.35 -16.09 3.28
CA PHE A 302 11.31 -15.13 2.94
C PHE A 302 9.92 -15.76 3.07
N PRO A 303 8.96 -15.06 3.71
CA PRO A 303 7.63 -15.60 3.92
C PRO A 303 6.87 -15.76 2.60
N THR A 304 5.96 -16.72 2.59
CA THR A 304 4.90 -16.87 1.59
C THR A 304 3.58 -16.78 2.33
N ILE A 305 2.68 -15.92 1.86
CA ILE A 305 1.36 -15.78 2.46
C ILE A 305 0.34 -16.42 1.53
N CYS A 306 -0.40 -17.40 2.05
CA CYS A 306 -1.43 -18.12 1.33
C CYS A 306 -2.81 -17.83 1.90
N ILE A 307 -3.79 -17.57 1.03
CA ILE A 307 -5.19 -17.49 1.39
C ILE A 307 -5.95 -18.67 0.79
N ASP A 308 -6.90 -19.20 1.56
CA ASP A 308 -7.87 -20.14 1.03
C ASP A 308 -8.90 -19.36 0.21
N LEU A 309 -9.07 -19.75 -1.06
CA LEU A 309 -10.16 -19.25 -1.87
C LEU A 309 -11.39 -20.10 -1.59
N PRO A 310 -12.57 -19.49 -1.32
CA PRO A 310 -13.80 -20.26 -1.17
C PRO A 310 -14.10 -20.95 -2.51
N GLU A 311 -14.66 -22.15 -2.43
CA GLU A 311 -14.95 -22.95 -3.62
C GLU A 311 -15.94 -22.18 -4.52
N LEU A 312 -15.57 -22.00 -5.79
CA LEU A 312 -16.48 -21.49 -6.81
C LEU A 312 -17.72 -22.39 -6.80
N PRO A 313 -18.95 -21.86 -6.72
CA PRO A 313 -20.12 -22.68 -7.01
C PRO A 313 -19.95 -23.28 -8.41
N PRO A 314 -20.30 -24.56 -8.62
CA PRO A 314 -20.18 -25.19 -9.93
C PRO A 314 -20.87 -24.29 -10.95
N LEU A 315 -20.14 -23.94 -12.02
CA LEU A 315 -20.71 -23.28 -13.19
C LEU A 315 -21.96 -24.07 -13.57
N LEU A 316 -23.13 -23.46 -13.39
CA LEU A 316 -24.35 -23.96 -14.01
C LEU A 316 -24.13 -23.80 -15.52
N THR A 317 -23.66 -24.88 -16.13
CA THR A 317 -23.71 -25.08 -17.57
C THR A 317 -25.17 -24.88 -17.98
N LYS A 318 -25.41 -23.80 -18.72
CA LYS A 318 -26.57 -23.67 -19.60
C LYS A 318 -26.10 -23.88 -21.02
#